data_AF-A0A285Z5R1-F1
#
_entry.id   AF-A0A285Z5R1-F1
#
_cell.length_a   1.000
_cell.length_b   1.000
_cell.length_c   1.000
_cell.angle_alpha   90.00
_cell.angle_beta   90.00
_cell.angle_gamma   90.00
#
_symmetry.space_group_name_H-M   'P 1'
#
loop_
_entity.id
_entity.type
_entity.pdbx_description
1 polymer ?
#
loop_
_entity_poly.entity_id
_entity_poly.type
_entity_poly.pdbx_seq_one_letter_code
_entity_poly.pdbx_strand_id
1 'polypeptide(L)' 'MEPLHTIKADLVKTADHLNELSKAMTGHAKFMEARATSDSEIDVRAHIKSIDGVASELRSVAAKIKDET' A
#
# COMPACT_ATOMS: atom_id res chain seq x y z
N MET A 1 2.65 -3.59 -27.91
CA MET A 1 1.45 -3.74 -27.07
C MET A 1 1.93 -4.39 -25.78
N GLU A 2 1.87 -3.70 -24.65
CA GLU A 2 2.23 -4.35 -23.38
C GLU A 2 1.20 -5.47 -23.12
N PRO A 3 1.66 -6.71 -22.85
CA PRO A 3 0.75 -7.80 -22.54
C PRO A 3 -0.04 -7.52 -21.26
N LEU A 4 -1.29 -7.98 -21.21
CA LEU A 4 -2.13 -7.91 -20.00
C LEU A 4 -1.46 -8.55 -18.77
N HIS A 5 -0.60 -9.55 -18.99
CA HIS A 5 0.19 -10.17 -17.91
C HIS A 5 1.21 -9.21 -17.28
N THR A 6 1.78 -8.28 -18.06
CA THR A 6 2.74 -7.28 -17.57
C THR A 6 2.03 -6.28 -16.67
N ILE A 7 0.87 -5.77 -17.11
CA ILE A 7 0.04 -4.86 -16.31
C ILE A 7 -0.39 -5.53 -15.00
N LYS A 8 -0.81 -6.81 -15.05
CA LYS A 8 -1.15 -7.58 -13.85
C LYS A 8 0.04 -7.69 -12.89
N ALA A 9 1.22 -8.02 -13.38
CA ALA A 9 2.43 -8.13 -12.56
C ALA A 9 2.80 -6.77 -11.91
N ASP A 10 2.70 -5.68 -12.66
CA ASP A 10 3.01 -4.34 -12.18
C ASP A 10 2.03 -3.85 -11.10
N LEU A 11 0.73 -4.17 -11.25
CA LEU A 11 -0.28 -3.88 -10.23
C LEU A 11 0.02 -4.62 -8.92
N VAL A 12 0.36 -5.90 -8.99
CA VAL A 12 0.74 -6.70 -7.81
C VAL A 12 2.00 -6.13 -7.17
N LYS A 13 3.05 -5.84 -7.96
CA LYS A 13 4.31 -5.30 -7.46
C LYS A 13 4.11 -3.94 -6.78
N THR A 14 3.28 -3.07 -7.36
CA THR A 14 2.94 -1.79 -6.76
C THR A 14 2.22 -1.97 -5.42
N ALA A 15 1.28 -2.92 -5.34
CA ALA A 15 0.60 -3.24 -4.09
C ALA A 15 1.55 -3.78 -3.01
N ASP A 16 2.59 -4.51 -3.39
CA ASP A 16 3.61 -5.01 -2.47
C ASP A 16 4.49 -3.85 -1.96
N HIS A 17 4.90 -2.93 -2.82
CA HIS A 17 5.63 -1.73 -2.40
C HIS A 17 4.83 -0.86 -1.43
N LEU A 18 3.52 -0.70 -1.66
CA LEU A 18 2.63 0.04 -0.76
C LEU A 18 2.50 -0.66 0.60
N ASN A 19 2.44 -1.99 0.65
CA ASN A 19 2.45 -2.72 1.91
C ASN A 19 3.75 -2.51 2.69
N GLU A 20 4.91 -2.49 2.03
CA GLU A 20 6.19 -2.22 2.70
C GLU A 20 6.27 -0.78 3.22
N LEU A 21 5.74 0.18 2.46
CA LEU A 21 5.61 1.57 2.92
C LEU A 21 4.72 1.67 4.17
N SER A 22 3.55 1.01 4.17
CA SER A 22 2.64 0.93 5.30
C SER A 22 3.30 0.37 6.57
N LYS A 23 4.10 -0.70 6.43
CA LYS A 23 4.89 -1.28 7.53
C LYS A 23 5.93 -0.29 8.08
N ALA A 24 6.67 0.37 7.20
CA ALA A 24 7.67 1.36 7.60
C ALA A 24 7.03 2.54 8.35
N MET A 25 5.91 3.06 7.83
CA MET A 25 5.14 4.13 8.48
C MET A 25 4.55 3.70 9.82
N THR A 26 4.09 2.45 9.95
CA THR A 26 3.63 1.89 11.22
C THR A 26 4.74 1.87 12.28
N GLY A 27 5.97 1.52 11.88
CA GLY A 27 7.14 1.61 12.76
C GLY A 27 7.40 3.04 13.23
N HIS A 28 7.31 4.00 12.31
CA HIS A 28 7.47 5.42 12.62
C HIS A 28 6.38 5.95 13.57
N ALA A 29 5.11 5.62 13.32
CA ALA A 29 3.99 6.02 14.18
C ALA A 29 4.16 5.51 15.61
N LYS A 30 4.53 4.23 15.79
CA LYS A 30 4.83 3.65 17.11
C LYS A 30 5.98 4.37 17.82
N PHE A 31 7.03 4.72 17.08
CA PHE A 31 8.16 5.47 17.63
C PHE A 31 7.75 6.88 18.07
N MET A 32 6.91 7.58 17.31
CA MET A 32 6.40 8.91 17.67
C MET A 32 5.52 8.87 18.92
N GLU A 33 4.64 7.87 19.02
CA GLU A 33 3.78 7.65 20.20
C GLU A 33 4.61 7.40 21.46
N ALA A 34 5.64 6.55 21.36
CA ALA A 34 6.53 6.23 22.48
C ALA A 34 7.32 7.44 23.00
N ARG A 35 7.55 8.46 22.17
CA ARG A 35 8.27 9.69 22.55
C ARG A 35 7.36 10.78 23.12
N ALA A 36 6.07 10.51 23.32
CA ALA A 36 5.07 11.50 23.74
C ALA A 36 5.11 12.79 22.90
N THR A 37 5.51 12.68 21.63
CA THR A 37 5.49 13.79 20.68
C THR A 37 4.04 14.10 20.40
N SER A 38 3.53 15.17 21.01
CA SER A 38 2.15 15.63 20.86
C SER A 38 1.91 16.05 19.42
N ASP A 39 0.86 15.46 18.83
CA ASP A 39 0.11 15.95 17.67
C ASP A 39 0.95 16.47 16.51
N SER A 40 1.36 15.52 15.67
CA SER A 40 1.49 15.78 14.24
C SER A 40 0.10 16.22 13.72
N GLU A 41 -0.02 17.39 13.08
CA GLU A 41 -1.24 17.80 12.33
C GLU A 41 -1.69 16.72 11.31
N ILE A 42 -0.78 15.82 10.96
CA ILE A 42 -0.99 14.71 10.05
C ILE A 42 -1.35 13.45 10.86
N ASP A 43 -2.56 12.92 10.63
CA ASP A 43 -2.96 11.61 11.14
C ASP A 43 -2.26 10.49 10.34
N VAL A 44 -1.05 10.15 10.78
CA VAL A 44 -0.21 9.10 10.18
C VAL A 44 -0.96 7.76 10.13
N ARG A 45 -1.82 7.47 11.13
CA ARG A 45 -2.60 6.22 11.17
C ARG A 45 -3.70 6.21 10.11
N ALA A 46 -4.35 7.33 9.85
CA ALA A 46 -5.29 7.45 8.73
C ALA A 46 -4.59 7.25 7.38
N HIS A 47 -3.39 7.81 7.20
CA HIS A 47 -2.63 7.60 5.96
C HIS A 47 -2.19 6.14 5.77
N ILE A 48 -1.74 5.45 6.82
CA ILE A 48 -1.44 4.02 6.78
C ILE A 48 -2.65 3.22 6.27
N LYS A 49 -3.85 3.47 6.84
CA LYS A 49 -5.08 2.82 6.39
C LYS A 49 -5.42 3.11 4.93
N SER A 50 -5.21 4.35 4.48
CA SER A 50 -5.42 4.73 3.08
C SER A 50 -4.48 3.96 2.15
N ILE A 51 -3.21 3.79 2.52
CA ILE A 51 -2.22 3.03 1.75
C ILE A 51 -2.62 1.56 1.66
N ASP A 52 -3.02 0.94 2.77
CA ASP A 52 -3.50 -0.43 2.81
C ASP A 52 -4.73 -0.63 1.90
N GLY A 53 -5.64 0.35 1.89
CA GLY A 53 -6.81 0.38 0.99
C GLY A 53 -6.42 0.37 -0.49
N VAL A 54 -5.52 1.28 -0.90
CA VAL A 54 -5.04 1.33 -2.29
C VAL A 54 -4.32 0.04 -2.68
N ALA A 55 -3.49 -0.52 -1.80
CA ALA A 55 -2.83 -1.80 -2.06
C ALA A 55 -3.83 -2.96 -2.25
N SER A 56 -4.94 -2.96 -1.51
CA SER A 56 -6.04 -3.91 -1.68
C SER A 56 -6.75 -3.74 -3.03
N GLU A 57 -7.06 -2.50 -3.42
CA GLU A 57 -7.69 -2.18 -4.71
C GLU A 57 -6.83 -2.61 -5.89
N LEU A 58 -5.53 -2.34 -5.85
CA LEU A 58 -4.58 -2.77 -6.90
C LEU A 58 -4.60 -4.29 -7.08
N ARG A 59 -4.60 -5.06 -5.98
CA ARG A 59 -4.71 -6.52 -6.05
C ARG A 59 -6.07 -6.96 -6.59
N SER A 60 -7.16 -6.27 -6.23
CA SER A 60 -8.50 -6.54 -6.76
C SER A 60 -8.57 -6.32 -8.27
N VAL A 61 -7.95 -5.26 -8.79
CA VAL A 61 -7.88 -4.99 -10.23
C VAL A 61 -7.02 -6.06 -10.91
N ALA A 62 -5.84 -6.37 -10.37
CA ALA A 62 -4.97 -7.41 -10.90
C ALA A 62 -5.66 -8.78 -10.99
N ALA A 63 -6.47 -9.14 -9.99
CA ALA A 63 -7.22 -10.40 -9.96
C ALA A 63 -8.32 -10.50 -11.03
N LYS A 64 -8.82 -9.36 -11.54
CA LYS A 64 -9.81 -9.32 -12.62
C LYS A 64 -9.16 -9.50 -14.00
N ILE A 65 -7.86 -9.28 -14.12
CA ILE A 65 -7.10 -9.54 -15.34
C ILE A 65 -6.89 -11.04 -15.45
N LYS A 66 -7.73 -11.68 -16.29
CA LYS A 66 -7.58 -13.09 -16.63
C LYS A 66 -6.34 -13.25 -17.50
N ASP A 67 -5.53 -14.27 -17.20
CA ASP A 67 -4.49 -14.70 -18.13
C ASP A 67 -5.22 -15.32 -19.32
N GLU A 68 -5.10 -14.70 -20.50
CA GLU A 68 -5.51 -15.35 -21.74
C GLU A 68 -4.59 -16.56 -21.93
N THR A 69 -5.15 -17.76 -21.75
CA THR A 69 -4.49 -19.05 -22.05
C THR A 69 -4.09 -19.15 -23.51
#